data_AF-A0A6I3ZLF6-F1
#
_entry.id   AF-A0A6I3ZLF6-F1
#
_cell.length_a   1.000
_cell.length_b   1.000
_cell.length_c   1.000
_cell.angle_alpha   90.00
_cell.angle_beta   90.00
_cell.angle_gamma   90.00
#
_symmetry.space_group_name_H-M   'P 1'
#
loop_
_entity.id
_entity.type
_entity.pdbx_description
1 polymer ?
#
loop_
_entity_poly.entity_id
_entity_poly.type
_entity_poly.pdbx_seq_one_letter_code
_entity_poly.pdbx_strand_id
1 'polypeptide(L)' 'MPDFHDVAQADRLRAELWRHVEEISQLLEQAERRERRLSDWSHRQSLRLRAELYETHHLIDALNRRFPAPAAEAI' A
#
# COMPACT_ATOMS: atom_id res chain seq x y z
N MET A 1 -2.80 20.20 -18.45
CA MET A 1 -1.70 19.23 -18.56
C MET A 1 -1.00 19.23 -17.21
N PRO A 2 -0.86 18.08 -16.54
CA PRO A 2 -0.10 18.02 -15.29
C PRO A 2 1.35 18.43 -15.57
N ASP A 3 1.92 19.25 -14.70
CA ASP A 3 3.25 19.80 -14.91
C ASP A 3 4.31 18.72 -14.64
N PHE A 4 5.52 18.82 -15.20
CA PHE A 4 6.58 17.81 -14.99
C PHE A 4 6.91 17.62 -13.50
N HIS A 5 6.72 18.68 -12.70
CA HIS A 5 6.85 18.64 -11.24
C HIS A 5 5.76 17.78 -10.57
N ASP A 6 4.53 17.83 -11.07
CA ASP A 6 3.42 17.02 -10.54
C ASP A 6 3.64 15.53 -10.80
N VAL A 7 4.22 15.18 -11.95
CA VAL A 7 4.55 13.79 -12.32
C VAL A 7 5.67 13.25 -11.43
N ALA A 8 6.76 14.02 -11.24
CA ALA A 8 7.87 13.61 -10.37
C ALA A 8 7.44 13.47 -8.90
N GLN A 9 6.51 14.31 -8.44
CA GLN A 9 5.95 14.21 -7.09
C GLN A 9 5.03 13.00 -6.94
N ALA A 10 4.20 12.71 -7.94
CA ALA A 10 3.37 11.51 -7.98
C ALA A 10 4.22 10.22 -7.96
N ASP A 11 5.34 10.20 -8.69
CA ASP A 11 6.27 9.07 -8.72
C ASP A 11 6.90 8.81 -7.34
N ARG A 12 7.32 9.87 -6.63
CA ARG A 12 7.84 9.75 -5.25
C ARG A 12 6.77 9.24 -4.30
N LEU A 13 5.57 9.81 -4.36
CA LEU A 13 4.45 9.38 -3.52
C LEU A 13 4.08 7.92 -3.77
N ARG A 14 4.14 7.47 -5.03
CA ARG A 14 3.91 6.07 -5.39
C ARG A 14 4.98 5.14 -4.79
N ALA A 15 6.25 5.54 -4.82
CA ALA A 15 7.33 4.77 -4.19
C ALA A 15 7.15 4.66 -2.67
N GLU A 16 6.76 5.76 -2.01
CA GLU A 16 6.48 5.77 -0.57
C GLU A 16 5.27 4.88 -0.22
N LEU A 17 4.20 4.93 -1.00
CA LEU A 17 3.03 4.08 -0.80
C LEU A 17 3.37 2.59 -0.98
N TRP A 18 4.18 2.24 -1.98
CA TRP A 18 4.64 0.85 -2.14
C TRP A 18 5.49 0.38 -0.96
N ARG A 19 6.36 1.24 -0.42
CA ARG A 19 7.10 0.92 0.80
C ARG A 19 6.17 0.70 2.00
N HIS A 20 5.14 1.54 2.15
CA HIS A 20 4.15 1.40 3.22
C HIS A 20 3.36 0.09 3.10
N VAL A 21 2.98 -0.32 1.88
CA VAL A 21 2.34 -1.62 1.61
C VAL A 21 3.24 -2.78 2.04
N GLU A 22 4.53 -2.73 1.70
CA GLU A 22 5.51 -3.75 2.09
C GLU A 22 5.64 -3.84 3.62
N GLU A 23 5.75 -2.70 4.30
CA GLU A 23 5.83 -2.63 5.77
C GLU A 23 4.57 -3.20 6.45
N ILE A 24 3.37 -2.80 6.00
CA ILE A 24 2.10 -3.33 6.53
C ILE A 24 1.99 -4.83 6.29
N SER A 25 2.39 -5.31 5.10
CA SER A 25 2.33 -6.73 4.75
C SER A 25 3.22 -7.57 5.67
N GLN A 26 4.43 -7.11 5.96
CA GLN A 26 5.34 -7.77 6.89
C GLN A 26 4.81 -7.75 8.33
N LEU A 27 4.19 -6.65 8.77
CA LEU A 27 3.57 -6.56 10.09
C LEU A 27 2.35 -7.49 10.20
N LEU A 28 1.55 -7.59 9.14
CA LEU A 28 0.40 -8.48 9.07
C LEU A 28 0.85 -9.94 9.15
N GLU A 29 1.88 -10.33 8.39
CA GLU A 29 2.43 -11.69 8.45
C GLU A 29 2.93 -12.04 9.86
N GLN A 30 3.60 -11.11 10.53
CA GLN A 30 4.04 -11.30 11.92
C GLN A 30 2.86 -11.43 12.91
N ALA A 31 1.82 -10.62 12.73
CA ALA A 31 0.60 -10.67 13.54
C ALA A 31 -0.14 -11.99 13.33
N GLU A 32 -0.32 -12.46 12.09
CA GLU A 32 -0.96 -13.74 11.79
C GLU A 32 -0.15 -14.94 12.32
N ARG A 33 1.18 -14.89 12.24
CA ARG A 33 2.07 -15.90 12.86
C ARG A 33 1.97 -15.92 14.39
N ARG A 34 1.70 -14.78 15.02
CA ARG A 34 1.47 -14.66 16.48
C ARG A 34 0.05 -15.06 16.88
N GLU A 35 -0.94 -14.83 16.03
CA GLU A 35 -2.35 -15.21 16.25
C GLU A 35 -2.51 -16.73 16.41
N ARG A 36 -1.68 -17.52 15.71
CA ARG A 36 -1.57 -18.97 15.94
C ARG A 36 -1.18 -19.35 17.38
N ARG A 37 -0.71 -18.41 18.19
CA ARG A 37 -0.28 -18.61 19.59
C ARG A 37 -1.18 -17.92 20.63
N LEU A 38 -1.88 -16.83 20.27
CA LEU A 38 -2.76 -16.04 21.17
C LEU A 38 -3.91 -15.39 20.36
N SER A 39 -5.16 -15.72 20.69
CA SER A 39 -6.31 -15.55 19.77
C SER A 39 -6.89 -14.13 19.67
N ASP A 40 -7.02 -13.38 20.76
CA ASP A 40 -8.00 -12.26 20.74
C ASP A 40 -7.40 -10.88 20.44
N TRP A 41 -6.18 -10.60 20.93
CA TRP A 41 -5.50 -9.32 20.65
C TRP A 41 -4.94 -9.27 19.23
N SER A 42 -4.44 -10.41 18.75
CA SER A 42 -3.84 -10.54 17.41
C SER A 42 -4.89 -10.39 16.30
N HIS A 43 -6.11 -10.88 16.52
CA HIS A 43 -7.22 -10.77 15.58
C HIS A 43 -7.61 -9.31 15.28
N ARG A 44 -7.71 -8.47 16.33
CA ARG A 44 -8.04 -7.05 16.17
C ARG A 44 -6.94 -6.28 15.44
N GLN A 45 -5.67 -6.61 15.69
CA GLN A 45 -4.54 -6.00 14.98
C GLN A 45 -4.53 -6.42 13.51
N SER A 46 -4.77 -7.70 13.21
CA SER A 46 -4.87 -8.22 11.85
C SER A 46 -5.98 -7.54 11.04
N LEU A 47 -7.17 -7.36 11.63
CA LEU A 47 -8.29 -6.65 10.98
C LEU A 47 -7.95 -5.18 10.69
N ARG A 48 -7.27 -4.49 11.61
CA ARG A 48 -6.86 -3.10 11.42
C ARG A 48 -5.82 -2.98 10.29
N LEU A 49 -4.80 -3.83 10.29
CA LEU A 49 -3.77 -3.85 9.25
C LEU A 49 -4.36 -4.17 7.87
N ARG A 50 -5.33 -5.08 7.79
CA ARG A 50 -6.09 -5.35 6.56
C ARG A 50 -6.83 -4.12 6.05
N ALA A 51 -7.52 -3.38 6.93
CA ALA A 51 -8.23 -2.17 6.55
C ALA A 51 -7.27 -1.08 6.02
N GLU A 52 -6.13 -0.89 6.68
CA GLU A 52 -5.09 0.06 6.26
C GLU A 52 -4.46 -0.32 4.92
N LEU A 53 -4.27 -1.61 4.66
CA LEU A 53 -3.79 -2.13 3.38
C LEU A 53 -4.80 -1.86 2.25
N TYR A 54 -6.10 -2.09 2.48
CA TYR A 54 -7.14 -1.76 1.51
C TYR A 54 -7.18 -0.26 1.19
N GLU A 55 -7.11 0.60 2.19
CA GLU A 55 -7.10 2.05 2.00
C GLU A 55 -5.86 2.50 1.21
N THR A 56 -4.68 1.94 1.52
CA THR A 56 -3.45 2.24 0.79
C THR A 56 -3.55 1.81 -0.68
N HIS A 57 -4.13 0.64 -0.96
CA HIS A 57 -4.41 0.21 -2.33
C HIS A 57 -5.36 1.15 -3.07
N HIS A 58 -6.43 1.61 -2.41
CA HIS A 58 -7.34 2.58 -3.00
C HIS A 58 -6.65 3.91 -3.34
N LEU A 59 -5.72 4.37 -2.50
CA LEU A 59 -4.93 5.57 -2.78
C LEU A 59 -4.00 5.37 -3.99
N ILE A 60 -3.35 4.21 -4.09
CA ILE A 60 -2.52 3.84 -5.24
C ILE A 60 -3.36 3.82 -6.54
N ASP A 61 -4.54 3.21 -6.50
CA ASP A 61 -5.43 3.16 -7.66
C ASP A 61 -5.92 4.54 -8.09
N ALA A 62 -6.29 5.40 -7.12
CA ALA A 62 -6.68 6.77 -7.39
C ALA A 62 -5.52 7.57 -8.00
N LEU A 63 -4.31 7.37 -7.47
CA LEU A 63 -3.09 8.00 -7.99
C LEU A 63 -2.79 7.53 -9.42
N ASN A 64 -2.86 6.23 -9.69
CA ASN A 64 -2.65 5.65 -11.03
C ASN A 64 -3.70 6.12 -12.05
N ARG A 65 -4.95 6.31 -11.63
CA ARG A 65 -5.99 6.88 -12.52
C ARG A 65 -5.71 8.33 -12.89
N ARG A 66 -5.18 9.11 -11.94
CA ARG A 66 -4.95 10.55 -12.10
C ARG A 66 -3.62 10.86 -12.78
N PHE A 67 -2.61 10.05 -12.49
CA PHE A 67 -1.28 10.11 -13.05
C PHE A 67 -0.93 8.71 -13.56
N PRO A 68 -1.50 8.31 -14.71
CA PRO A 68 -1.15 7.04 -15.31
C PRO A 68 0.36 7.01 -15.48
N ALA A 69 1.01 6.00 -14.89
CA ALA A 69 2.38 5.70 -15.25
C ALA A 69 2.42 5.60 -16.79
N PRO A 70 3.43 6.17 -17.46
CA PRO A 70 3.62 5.89 -18.88
C PRO A 70 3.63 4.37 -18.97
N ALA A 71 2.65 3.82 -19.68
CA ALA A 71 2.41 2.38 -19.74
C ALA A 71 3.77 1.73 -19.89
N ALA A 72 4.15 0.92 -18.89
CA ALA A 72 5.33 0.09 -19.01
C ALA A 72 5.11 -0.67 -20.31
N GLU A 73 5.88 -0.26 -21.31
CA GLU A 73 5.93 -0.88 -22.61
C GLU A 73 6.11 -2.37 -22.33
N ALA A 74 5.16 -3.16 -22.83
CA ALA A 74 5.14 -4.59 -22.64
C ALA A 74 6.51 -5.16 -23.02
N ILE A 75 7.22 -5.72 -22.04
CA ILE A 75 8.37 -6.60 -22.25
C ILE A 75 8.05 -7.91 -21.57
#